data_AF-A0AAW0XXH9-F1
#
_entry.id   AF-A0AAW0XXH9-F1
#
_cell.length_a   1.000
_cell.length_b   1.000
_cell.length_c   1.000
_cell.angle_alpha   90.00
_cell.angle_beta   90.00
_cell.angle_gamma   90.00
#
_symmetry.space_group_name_H-M   'P 1'
#
loop_
_entity.id
_entity.type
_entity.pdbx_description
1 polymer ?
#
loop_
_entity_poly.entity_id
_entity_poly.type
_entity_poly.pdbx_seq_one_letter_code
_entity_poly.pdbx_strand_id
1 'polypeptide(L)'
;ERRTTNMSTGIKLPPCPPSLKPLQHYIKLANDYDKREPVVSYWARLYTLQSALKLDRKSPEARALLSGLMDYLETFKKENSANESVTNDIAGQALVENVAHKLFMWADGEDRAARFNKNVVKVFYTAGLMFDVCEVFGELTEEVISQRKYAKWKATYIHNCLKNGETPIPGPMGG
;
A
#
# COMPACT_ATOMS: atom_id res chain seq x y z
N GLU A 1 9.20 -30.06 -3.94
CA GLU A 1 7.90 -29.86 -3.26
C GLU A 1 7.72 -28.39 -2.90
N ARG A 2 6.80 -27.67 -3.57
CA ARG A 2 6.41 -26.30 -3.17
C ARG A 2 5.10 -26.43 -2.40
N ARG A 3 5.14 -26.30 -1.08
CA ARG A 3 3.93 -26.16 -0.25
C ARG A 3 3.33 -24.78 -0.50
N THR A 4 2.33 -24.71 -1.36
CA THR A 4 1.38 -23.59 -1.40
C THR A 4 0.44 -23.75 -0.22
N THR A 5 0.79 -23.18 0.93
CA THR A 5 -0.15 -22.98 2.03
C THR A 5 -1.14 -21.88 1.62
N ASN A 6 -2.30 -22.33 1.10
CA ASN A 6 -3.50 -21.52 0.99
C ASN A 6 -3.87 -21.04 2.40
N MET A 7 -3.57 -19.79 2.76
CA MET A 7 -4.00 -19.18 4.02
C MET A 7 -4.93 -18.02 3.71
N SER A 8 -6.22 -18.33 3.65
CA SER A 8 -7.29 -17.34 3.70
C SER A 8 -7.61 -17.12 5.18
N THR A 9 -6.96 -16.16 5.83
CA THR A 9 -7.42 -15.63 7.11
C THR A 9 -8.76 -14.93 6.88
N GLY A 10 -9.85 -15.69 7.03
CA GLY A 10 -11.24 -15.30 6.73
C GLY A 10 -11.84 -14.26 7.67
N ILE A 11 -11.03 -13.34 8.23
CA ILE A 11 -11.53 -12.24 9.04
C ILE A 11 -12.10 -11.19 8.10
N LYS A 12 -13.43 -11.20 7.99
CA LYS A 12 -14.16 -10.20 7.24
C LYS A 12 -14.21 -8.91 8.05
N LEU A 13 -13.28 -8.00 7.75
CA LEU A 13 -13.27 -6.67 8.38
C LEU A 13 -14.60 -5.93 8.13
N PRO A 14 -15.10 -5.17 9.11
CA PRO A 14 -16.27 -4.33 8.91
C PRO A 14 -16.00 -3.26 7.83
N PRO A 15 -17.06 -2.68 7.24
CA PRO A 15 -16.89 -1.60 6.27
C PRO A 15 -16.15 -0.41 6.89
N CYS A 16 -15.37 0.30 6.08
CA CYS A 16 -14.65 1.48 6.50
C CYS A 16 -15.65 2.59 6.93
N PRO A 17 -15.62 3.07 8.18
CA PRO A 17 -16.55 4.09 8.64
C PRO A 17 -16.24 5.46 8.03
N PRO A 18 -17.22 6.39 7.98
CA PRO A 18 -17.02 7.72 7.40
C PRO A 18 -15.85 8.51 8.01
N SER A 19 -15.63 8.39 9.32
CA SER A 19 -14.52 9.05 10.02
C SER A 19 -13.14 8.54 9.59
N LEU A 20 -13.05 7.34 9.03
CA LEU A 20 -11.82 6.72 8.54
C LEU A 20 -11.75 6.64 7.02
N LYS A 21 -12.64 7.34 6.29
CA LYS A 21 -12.69 7.37 4.82
C LYS A 21 -11.33 7.64 4.15
N PRO A 22 -10.45 8.53 4.67
CA PRO A 22 -9.11 8.73 4.08
C PRO A 22 -8.26 7.45 4.01
N LEU A 23 -8.55 6.45 4.86
CA LEU A 23 -7.82 5.20 4.94
C LEU A 23 -8.38 4.08 4.05
N GLN A 24 -9.52 4.33 3.38
CA GLN A 24 -10.19 3.33 2.53
C GLN A 24 -9.26 2.76 1.44
N HIS A 25 -8.36 3.60 0.92
CA HIS A 25 -7.40 3.19 -0.11
C HIS A 25 -6.36 2.19 0.40
N TYR A 26 -5.95 2.28 1.66
CA TYR A 26 -5.01 1.33 2.27
C TYR A 26 -5.68 -0.01 2.64
N ILE A 27 -6.95 0.02 3.04
CA ILE A 27 -7.74 -1.20 3.23
C ILE A 27 -7.88 -1.94 1.89
N LYS A 28 -8.19 -1.21 0.82
CA LYS A 28 -8.25 -1.78 -0.52
C LYS A 28 -6.88 -2.32 -0.97
N LEU A 29 -5.80 -1.59 -0.71
CA LEU A 29 -4.44 -2.03 -0.99
C LEU A 29 -4.18 -3.39 -0.33
N ALA A 30 -4.41 -3.51 0.98
CA ALA A 30 -4.21 -4.76 1.71
C ALA A 30 -5.03 -5.91 1.10
N ASN A 31 -6.31 -5.68 0.82
CA ASN A 31 -7.18 -6.69 0.23
C ASN A 31 -6.69 -7.15 -1.16
N ASP A 32 -6.21 -6.22 -2.00
CA ASP A 32 -5.66 -6.54 -3.32
C ASP A 32 -4.37 -7.40 -3.21
N TYR A 33 -3.65 -7.33 -2.08
CA TYR A 33 -2.42 -8.11 -1.83
C TYR A 33 -2.63 -9.44 -1.09
N ASP A 34 -3.81 -9.72 -0.52
CA ASP A 34 -4.04 -10.85 0.41
C ASP A 34 -3.60 -12.21 -0.14
N LYS A 35 -3.78 -12.42 -1.44
CA LYS A 35 -3.42 -13.69 -2.10
C LYS A 35 -2.04 -13.69 -2.74
N ARG A 36 -1.55 -12.51 -3.18
CA ARG A 36 -0.32 -12.41 -3.98
C ARG A 36 0.91 -12.17 -3.12
N GLU A 37 0.77 -11.40 -2.05
CA GLU A 37 1.85 -11.09 -1.11
C GLU A 37 1.25 -10.82 0.29
N PRO A 38 0.89 -11.88 1.04
CA PRO A 38 0.18 -11.75 2.32
C PRO A 38 0.94 -10.93 3.36
N VAL A 39 2.28 -10.94 3.32
CA VAL A 39 3.11 -10.14 4.24
C VAL A 39 2.98 -8.65 3.96
N VAL A 40 2.90 -8.24 2.68
CA VAL A 40 2.60 -6.85 2.32
C VAL A 40 1.22 -6.44 2.81
N SER A 41 0.22 -7.33 2.71
CA SER A 41 -1.11 -7.08 3.27
C SER A 41 -1.10 -6.90 4.79
N TYR A 42 -0.27 -7.66 5.50
CA TYR A 42 -0.07 -7.50 6.95
C TYR A 42 0.48 -6.10 7.28
N TRP A 43 1.56 -5.66 6.62
CA TRP A 43 2.14 -4.33 6.87
C TRP A 43 1.20 -3.19 6.47
N ALA A 44 0.46 -3.33 5.36
CA ALA A 44 -0.56 -2.36 4.97
C ALA A 44 -1.70 -2.24 5.99
N ARG A 45 -2.12 -3.36 6.60
CA ARG A 45 -3.11 -3.34 7.71
C ARG A 45 -2.54 -2.75 8.99
N LEU A 46 -1.25 -2.98 9.30
CA LEU A 46 -0.60 -2.34 10.44
C LEU A 46 -0.53 -0.81 10.26
N TYR A 47 -0.12 -0.35 9.08
CA TYR A 47 -0.15 1.08 8.73
C TYR A 47 -1.55 1.67 8.88
N THR A 48 -2.56 0.96 8.36
CA THR A 48 -3.97 1.36 8.46
C THR A 48 -4.42 1.47 9.92
N LEU A 49 -4.06 0.49 10.77
CA LEU A 49 -4.39 0.49 12.19
C LEU A 49 -3.77 1.69 12.91
N GLN A 50 -2.46 1.92 12.74
CA GLN A 50 -1.75 3.02 13.37
C GLN A 50 -2.29 4.38 12.92
N SER A 51 -2.62 4.52 11.63
CA SER A 51 -3.21 5.73 11.07
C SER A 51 -4.64 5.96 11.56
N ALA A 52 -5.45 4.90 11.66
CA ALA A 52 -6.81 4.96 12.15
C ALA A 52 -6.86 5.38 13.63
N LEU A 53 -5.96 4.85 14.47
CA LEU A 53 -5.86 5.22 15.89
C LEU A 53 -5.57 6.72 16.10
N LYS A 54 -4.83 7.35 15.19
CA LYS A 54 -4.55 8.80 15.19
C LYS A 54 -5.77 9.62 14.77
N LEU A 55 -6.58 9.10 13.84
CA LEU A 55 -7.71 9.81 13.24
C LEU A 55 -8.99 9.68 14.07
N ASP A 56 -9.40 8.46 14.41
CA ASP A 56 -10.58 8.19 15.23
C ASP A 56 -10.43 6.84 15.96
N ARG A 57 -10.40 6.91 17.29
CA ARG A 57 -10.35 5.75 18.21
C ARG A 57 -11.53 5.69 19.18
N LYS A 58 -12.49 6.61 19.04
CA LYS A 58 -13.56 6.81 20.02
C LYS A 58 -14.91 6.36 19.48
N SER A 59 -15.19 6.59 18.19
CA SER A 59 -16.48 6.20 17.64
C SER A 59 -16.67 4.68 17.69
N PRO A 60 -17.90 4.20 17.96
CA PRO A 60 -18.21 2.78 17.97
C PRO A 60 -17.81 2.08 16.67
N GLU A 61 -18.04 2.72 15.52
CA GLU A 61 -17.76 2.17 14.20
C GLU A 61 -16.25 2.10 13.92
N ALA A 62 -15.48 3.11 14.33
CA ALA A 62 -14.03 3.04 14.24
C ALA A 62 -13.47 1.94 15.15
N ARG A 63 -13.97 1.81 16.39
CA ARG A 63 -13.56 0.74 17.31
C ARG A 63 -13.79 -0.65 16.72
N ALA A 64 -14.93 -0.88 16.08
CA ALA A 64 -15.20 -2.17 15.42
C ALA A 64 -14.15 -2.49 14.35
N LEU A 65 -13.77 -1.52 13.51
CA LEU A 65 -12.72 -1.72 12.50
C LEU A 65 -11.35 -1.92 13.14
N LEU A 66 -11.00 -1.13 14.16
CA LEU A 66 -9.73 -1.23 14.87
C LEU A 66 -9.57 -2.60 15.52
N SER A 67 -10.60 -3.11 16.20
CA SER A 67 -10.59 -4.46 16.79
C SER A 67 -10.39 -5.53 15.73
N GLY A 68 -11.13 -5.47 14.62
CA GLY A 68 -10.96 -6.46 13.54
C GLY A 68 -9.56 -6.41 12.90
N LEU A 69 -8.94 -5.23 12.79
CA LEU A 69 -7.56 -5.09 12.34
C LEU A 69 -6.57 -5.69 13.34
N MET A 70 -6.75 -5.46 14.65
CA MET A 70 -5.92 -6.06 15.69
C MET A 70 -6.00 -7.59 15.68
N ASP A 71 -7.21 -8.15 15.67
CA ASP A 71 -7.44 -9.61 15.64
C ASP A 71 -6.75 -10.26 14.43
N TYR A 72 -6.85 -9.60 13.26
CA TYR A 72 -6.14 -10.05 12.05
C TYR A 72 -4.62 -10.02 12.22
N LEU A 73 -4.06 -8.91 12.70
CA LEU A 73 -2.62 -8.73 12.82
C LEU A 73 -2.03 -9.73 13.83
N GLU A 74 -2.70 -9.93 14.96
CA GLU A 74 -2.29 -10.90 15.99
C GLU A 74 -2.32 -12.32 15.45
N THR A 75 -3.42 -12.72 14.80
CA THR A 75 -3.57 -14.05 14.19
C THR A 75 -2.50 -14.28 13.13
N PHE A 76 -2.34 -13.34 12.19
CA PHE A 76 -1.37 -13.44 11.11
C PHE A 76 0.06 -13.56 11.65
N LYS A 77 0.43 -12.74 12.64
CA LYS A 77 1.76 -12.78 13.25
C LYS A 77 2.03 -14.11 13.97
N LYS A 78 1.03 -14.66 14.66
CA LYS A 78 1.14 -15.97 15.32
C LYS A 78 1.36 -17.10 14.31
N GLU A 79 0.57 -17.13 13.25
CA GLU A 79 0.65 -18.13 12.18
C GLU A 79 1.95 -18.03 11.37
N ASN A 80 2.54 -16.84 11.29
CA ASN A 80 3.77 -16.55 10.55
C ASN A 80 4.96 -16.25 11.47
N SER A 81 4.98 -16.81 12.68
CA SER A 81 6.02 -16.55 13.69
C SER A 81 7.43 -16.98 13.26
N ALA A 82 7.56 -17.87 12.28
CA ALA A 82 8.84 -18.27 11.69
C ALA A 82 9.24 -17.45 10.45
N ASN A 83 8.41 -16.49 10.00
CA ASN A 83 8.67 -15.67 8.83
C ASN A 83 9.34 -14.35 9.25
N GLU A 84 10.62 -14.18 8.92
CA GLU A 84 11.38 -12.97 9.28
C GLU A 84 10.78 -11.69 8.71
N SER A 85 10.19 -11.71 7.51
CA SER A 85 9.53 -10.54 6.93
C SER A 85 8.27 -10.10 7.70
N VAL A 86 7.82 -10.87 8.70
CA VAL A 86 6.71 -10.54 9.62
C VAL A 86 7.23 -10.22 11.02
N THR A 87 8.27 -10.92 11.48
CA THR A 87 8.76 -10.81 12.86
C THR A 87 9.92 -9.83 13.04
N ASN A 88 10.57 -9.43 11.95
CA ASN A 88 11.69 -8.49 11.93
C ASN A 88 11.35 -7.28 11.04
N ASP A 89 11.35 -6.10 11.63
CA ASP A 89 10.99 -4.85 10.96
C ASP A 89 11.92 -4.52 9.79
N ILE A 90 13.21 -4.84 9.87
CA ILE A 90 14.18 -4.60 8.78
C ILE A 90 13.85 -5.50 7.58
N ALA A 91 13.57 -6.78 7.82
CA ALA A 91 13.19 -7.71 6.76
C ALA A 91 11.82 -7.38 6.17
N GLY A 92 10.88 -6.91 7.01
CA GLY A 92 9.56 -6.42 6.57
C GLY A 92 9.68 -5.17 5.70
N GLN A 93 10.49 -4.20 6.13
CA GLN A 93 10.76 -2.97 5.38
C GLN A 93 11.35 -3.29 4.02
N ALA A 94 12.41 -4.10 3.97
CA ALA A 94 13.07 -4.47 2.73
C ALA A 94 12.09 -5.13 1.73
N LEU A 95 11.17 -5.97 2.22
CA LEU A 95 10.13 -6.57 1.38
C LEU A 95 9.16 -5.52 0.82
N VAL A 96 8.57 -4.69 1.69
CA VAL A 96 7.57 -3.69 1.29
C VAL A 96 8.18 -2.66 0.34
N GLU A 97 9.39 -2.16 0.63
CA GLU A 97 10.11 -1.21 -0.21
C GLU A 97 10.46 -1.82 -1.57
N ASN A 98 10.94 -3.06 -1.63
CA ASN A 98 11.25 -3.71 -2.90
C ASN A 98 9.99 -3.90 -3.77
N VAL A 99 8.85 -4.24 -3.17
CA VAL A 99 7.57 -4.32 -3.89
C VAL A 99 7.14 -2.95 -4.40
N ALA A 100 7.22 -1.91 -3.56
CA ALA A 100 6.93 -0.53 -3.94
C ALA A 100 7.82 -0.06 -5.12
N HIS A 101 9.13 -0.32 -5.02
CA HIS A 101 10.11 0.06 -6.01
C HIS A 101 9.91 -0.64 -7.36
N LYS A 102 9.57 -1.94 -7.36
CA LYS A 102 9.23 -2.67 -8.60
C LYS A 102 8.02 -2.09 -9.32
N LEU A 103 6.96 -1.74 -8.57
CA LEU A 103 5.78 -1.08 -9.14
C LEU A 103 6.14 0.28 -9.71
N PHE A 104 6.93 1.06 -8.96
CA PHE A 104 7.39 2.37 -9.36
C PHE A 104 8.20 2.32 -10.66
N MET A 105 9.23 1.46 -10.71
CA MET A 105 10.08 1.28 -11.90
C MET A 105 9.30 0.82 -13.12
N TRP A 106 8.34 -0.09 -12.95
CA TRP A 106 7.47 -0.50 -14.05
C TRP A 106 6.64 0.68 -14.59
N ALA A 107 6.00 1.45 -13.70
CA ALA A 107 5.17 2.58 -14.10
C ALA A 107 6.00 3.72 -14.71
N ASP A 108 7.20 3.98 -14.18
CA ASP A 108 8.14 4.95 -14.72
C ASP A 108 8.68 4.53 -16.10
N GLY A 109 8.92 3.24 -16.31
CA GLY A 109 9.28 2.70 -17.62
C GLY A 109 8.19 2.89 -18.68
N GLU A 110 6.92 2.67 -18.31
CA GLU A 110 5.78 2.94 -19.20
C GLU A 110 5.61 4.43 -19.48
N ASP A 111 5.74 5.29 -18.45
CA ASP A 111 5.67 6.74 -18.55
C ASP A 111 6.74 7.31 -19.48
N ARG A 112 8.01 6.91 -19.29
CA ARG A 112 9.14 7.32 -20.14
C ARG A 112 9.01 6.84 -21.58
N ALA A 113 8.36 5.71 -21.79
CA ALA A 113 8.06 5.21 -23.13
C ALA A 113 6.77 5.79 -23.73
N ALA A 114 6.18 6.81 -23.10
CA ALA A 114 4.94 7.46 -23.52
C ALA A 114 3.72 6.52 -23.63
N ARG A 115 3.72 5.40 -22.90
CA ARG A 115 2.63 4.40 -22.89
C ARG A 115 1.61 4.69 -21.80
N PHE A 116 0.84 5.76 -21.98
CA PHE A 116 -0.13 6.20 -20.98
C PHE A 116 -1.44 5.41 -21.04
N ASN A 117 -1.85 4.84 -19.90
CA ASN A 117 -3.14 4.20 -19.75
C ASN A 117 -3.57 4.13 -18.27
N LYS A 118 -4.80 3.67 -18.02
CA LYS A 118 -5.37 3.54 -16.66
C LYS A 118 -4.54 2.61 -15.76
N ASN A 119 -3.85 1.62 -16.32
CA ASN A 119 -3.01 0.71 -15.54
C ASN A 119 -1.76 1.42 -15.01
N VAL A 120 -1.10 2.25 -15.83
CA VAL A 120 0.05 3.07 -15.39
C VAL A 120 -0.34 3.98 -14.22
N VAL A 121 -1.47 4.67 -14.33
CA VAL A 121 -2.04 5.48 -13.23
C VAL A 121 -2.23 4.64 -11.97
N LYS A 122 -2.85 3.46 -12.09
CA LYS A 122 -3.13 2.58 -10.96
C LYS A 122 -1.83 2.11 -10.29
N VAL A 123 -0.82 1.73 -11.07
CA VAL A 123 0.44 1.21 -10.54
C VAL A 123 1.25 2.31 -9.86
N PHE A 124 1.35 3.52 -10.44
CA PHE A 124 1.95 4.67 -9.75
C PHE A 124 1.25 4.99 -8.43
N TYR A 125 -0.08 5.02 -8.44
CA TYR A 125 -0.85 5.29 -7.22
C TYR A 125 -0.60 4.20 -6.16
N THR A 126 -0.59 2.93 -6.57
CA THR A 126 -0.30 1.79 -5.68
C THR A 126 1.11 1.87 -5.10
N ALA A 127 2.12 2.22 -5.91
CA ALA A 127 3.48 2.43 -5.43
C ALA A 127 3.54 3.56 -4.40
N GLY A 128 2.87 4.69 -4.67
CA GLY A 128 2.77 5.81 -3.73
C GLY A 128 2.17 5.42 -2.38
N LEU A 129 1.10 4.61 -2.38
CA LEU A 129 0.51 4.09 -1.13
C LEU A 129 1.44 3.10 -0.42
N MET A 130 2.18 2.26 -1.16
CA MET A 130 3.12 1.31 -0.58
C MET A 130 4.30 2.02 0.10
N PHE A 131 4.76 3.15 -0.46
CA PHE A 131 5.74 3.99 0.20
C PHE A 131 5.21 4.70 1.45
N ASP A 132 3.90 5.01 1.53
CA ASP A 132 3.31 5.45 2.81
C ASP A 132 3.35 4.33 3.85
N VAL A 133 3.07 3.08 3.45
CA VAL A 133 3.14 1.91 4.35
C VAL A 133 4.53 1.75 4.95
N CYS A 134 5.60 2.18 4.28
CA CYS A 134 6.96 2.12 4.81
C CYS A 134 7.15 2.97 6.08
N GLU A 135 6.28 3.95 6.35
CA GLU A 135 6.33 4.76 7.58
C GLU A 135 6.11 3.93 8.87
N VAL A 136 5.58 2.70 8.76
CA VAL A 136 5.46 1.81 9.94
C VAL A 136 6.80 1.41 10.52
N PHE A 137 7.87 1.44 9.71
CA PHE A 137 9.22 1.04 10.09
C PHE A 137 10.06 2.20 10.63
N GLY A 138 9.58 3.44 10.52
CA GLY A 138 10.27 4.64 10.99
C GLY A 138 10.30 5.77 9.97
N GLU A 139 11.31 6.62 10.09
CA GLU A 139 11.54 7.73 9.16
C GLU A 139 11.95 7.20 7.78
N LEU A 140 11.34 7.76 6.73
CA LEU A 140 11.62 7.37 5.35
C LEU A 140 12.93 7.98 4.88
N THR A 141 13.68 7.24 4.05
CA THR A 141 14.86 7.77 3.38
C THR A 141 14.48 8.86 2.37
N GLU A 142 15.42 9.75 2.04
CA GLU A 142 15.20 10.80 1.04
C GLU A 142 14.77 10.23 -0.32
N GLU A 143 15.34 9.08 -0.71
CA GLU A 143 14.96 8.37 -1.93
C GLU A 143 13.49 7.93 -1.90
N VAL A 144 13.05 7.29 -0.81
CA VAL A 144 11.67 6.84 -0.66
C VAL A 144 10.70 8.02 -0.64
N ILE A 145 11.07 9.12 0.05
CA ILE A 145 10.28 10.36 0.05
C ILE A 145 10.12 10.92 -1.37
N SER A 146 11.22 10.96 -2.14
CA SER A 146 11.23 11.44 -3.52
C SER A 146 10.38 10.57 -4.44
N GLN A 147 10.58 9.24 -4.42
CA GLN A 147 9.82 8.28 -5.22
C GLN A 147 8.32 8.33 -4.88
N ARG A 148 7.98 8.40 -3.60
CA ARG A 148 6.60 8.55 -3.14
C ARG A 148 5.93 9.80 -3.70
N LYS A 149 6.60 10.94 -3.60
CA LYS A 149 6.10 12.23 -4.12
C LYS A 149 5.89 12.16 -5.63
N TYR A 150 6.88 11.65 -6.35
CA TYR A 150 6.82 11.47 -7.80
C TYR A 150 5.67 10.56 -8.21
N ALA A 151 5.53 9.39 -7.58
CA ALA A 151 4.51 8.41 -7.91
C ALA A 151 3.09 8.97 -7.76
N LYS A 152 2.81 9.63 -6.63
CA LYS A 152 1.48 10.24 -6.37
C LYS A 152 1.19 11.39 -7.33
N TRP A 153 2.19 12.21 -7.62
CA TRP A 153 2.06 13.30 -8.58
C TRP A 153 1.81 12.77 -10.00
N LYS A 154 2.61 11.80 -10.49
CA LYS A 154 2.44 11.19 -11.81
C LYS A 154 1.09 10.50 -11.97
N ALA A 155 0.64 9.75 -10.96
CA ALA A 155 -0.68 9.15 -10.98
C ALA A 155 -1.78 10.19 -11.20
N THR A 156 -1.73 11.31 -10.47
CA THR A 156 -2.71 12.39 -10.57
C THR A 156 -2.62 13.12 -11.91
N TYR A 157 -1.39 13.43 -12.35
CA TYR A 157 -1.13 14.13 -13.61
C TYR A 157 -1.61 13.32 -14.82
N ILE A 158 -1.16 12.07 -14.95
CA ILE A 158 -1.55 11.20 -16.07
C ILE A 158 -3.07 10.98 -16.05
N HIS A 159 -3.68 10.77 -14.87
CA HIS A 159 -5.13 10.63 -14.76
C HIS A 159 -5.87 11.85 -15.33
N ASN A 160 -5.45 13.06 -14.96
CA ASN A 160 -6.10 14.29 -15.38
C ASN A 160 -5.95 14.52 -16.89
N CYS A 161 -4.75 14.31 -17.45
CA CYS A 161 -4.54 14.41 -18.89
C CYS A 161 -5.43 13.42 -19.67
N LEU A 162 -5.45 12.14 -19.27
CA LEU A 162 -6.30 11.13 -19.91
C LEU A 162 -7.80 11.46 -19.79
N LYS A 163 -8.22 12.05 -18.67
CA LYS A 163 -9.60 12.48 -18.45
C LYS A 163 -9.98 13.67 -19.36
N ASN A 164 -9.04 14.57 -19.63
CA ASN A 164 -9.25 15.77 -20.44
C ASN A 164 -8.95 15.58 -21.93
N GLY A 165 -8.46 14.40 -22.34
CA GLY A 165 -8.03 14.15 -23.72
C GLY A 165 -6.68 14.79 -24.09
N GLU A 166 -5.88 15.14 -23.09
CA GLU A 166 -4.53 15.69 -23.24
C GLU A 166 -3.49 14.55 -23.24
N THR A 167 -2.40 14.72 -23.99
CA THR A 167 -1.27 13.79 -23.97
C THR A 167 -0.31 14.17 -22.83
N PRO A 168 -0.07 13.29 -21.84
CA PRO A 168 0.92 13.55 -20.80
C PRO A 168 2.35 13.66 -21.35
N ILE A 169 3.19 14.42 -20.65
CA ILE A 169 4.63 14.51 -20.93
C ILE A 169 5.36 13.35 -20.21
N PRO A 170 6.14 12.52 -20.94
CA PRO A 170 7.00 11.48 -20.36
C PRO A 170 8.06 12.00 -19.39
N GLY A 171 8.36 11.25 -18.33
CA GLY A 171 9.44 11.54 -17.39
C GLY A 171 9.15 12.70 -16.42
N PRO A 172 10.13 13.10 -15.59
CA PRO A 172 9.98 14.24 -14.68
C PRO A 172 9.70 15.54 -15.42
N MET A 173 8.83 16.39 -14.86
CA MET A 173 8.65 17.76 -15.35
C MET A 173 9.97 18.54 -15.14
N GLY A 174 10.62 18.93 -16.23
CA GLY A 174 11.79 19.84 -16.19
C GLY A 174 13.11 19.28 -16.71
N GLY A 175 13.23 17.97 -16.95
CA GLY A 175 14.49 17.34 -17.34
C GLY A 175 15.42 17.11 -16.17
#